data_AF-A0A3N5EYW8-F1
#
_entry.id   AF-A0A3N5EYW8-F1
#
_cell.length_a   1.000
_cell.length_b   1.000
_cell.length_c   1.000
_cell.angle_alpha   90.00
_cell.angle_beta   90.00
_cell.angle_gamma   90.00
#
_symmetry.space_group_name_H-M   'P 1'
#
loop_
_entity.id
_entity.type
_entity.pdbx_description
1 polymer ?
#
loop_
_entity_poly.entity_id
_entity_poly.type
_entity_poly.pdbx_seq_one_letter_code
_entity_poly.pdbx_strand_id
1 'polypeptide(L)'
;MAKTIKIDPVTRIEGHARILLECDDAGKVEEAFFCVNELRGFERILVGMEASTLPQVTARICGVCPTAHHLVAAKALDNAAGVEPPLAAKLLREFMYMGHVIHSHALSLFVLAGPDLVFGLDGAAATQNIVGMVDAEPELTKKGLRLRSLGQKINETIGGRGIHPVTAVAGGISFKLSDAQFARLQELTAEAVILSSELAGKTKGLLFALFDKNPILLEKLNVPSWYMGTVKGGKLNLYDGDLRIMDEKGAIQGEFTSDTYRDYLVERAVAKSYAKEVYIKHGGTEHMYRVSTLARMNVVDGLETPLAQAEFELFRQNFGRPCHNAVIQMYAKI
;
A
#
# COMPACT_ATOMS: atom_id res chain seq x y z
N MET A 1 17.33 0.44 -37.27
CA MET A 1 18.16 0.66 -36.08
C MET A 1 17.29 0.45 -34.86
N ALA A 2 17.65 -0.49 -33.99
CA ALA A 2 17.00 -0.67 -32.70
C ALA A 2 16.92 0.67 -31.94
N LYS A 3 15.72 1.00 -31.47
CA LYS A 3 15.40 2.27 -30.81
C LYS A 3 14.90 1.97 -29.41
N THR A 4 15.41 2.71 -28.42
CA THR A 4 14.87 2.65 -27.05
C THR A 4 13.98 3.87 -26.81
N ILE A 5 12.71 3.65 -26.49
CA ILE A 5 11.81 4.69 -25.97
C ILE A 5 11.97 4.74 -24.45
N LYS A 6 12.11 5.94 -23.90
CA LYS A 6 12.37 6.17 -22.47
C LYS A 6 11.29 7.07 -21.87
N ILE A 7 10.67 6.59 -20.79
CA ILE A 7 9.80 7.40 -19.92
C ILE A 7 10.60 7.62 -18.63
N ASP A 8 11.17 8.81 -18.48
CA ASP A 8 12.04 9.15 -17.34
C ASP A 8 11.88 10.64 -16.98
N PRO A 9 11.36 10.97 -15.79
CA PRO A 9 10.92 10.05 -14.74
C PRO A 9 9.53 9.45 -15.02
N VAL A 10 9.23 8.32 -14.38
CA VAL A 10 7.83 7.94 -14.12
C VAL A 10 7.24 8.96 -13.14
N THR A 11 6.14 9.60 -13.51
CA THR A 11 5.52 10.67 -12.71
C THR A 11 4.37 10.14 -11.86
N ARG A 12 3.98 10.91 -10.81
CA ARG A 12 2.89 10.58 -9.88
C ARG A 12 3.05 9.23 -9.17
N ILE A 13 4.30 8.85 -8.89
CA ILE A 13 4.68 7.75 -7.99
C ILE A 13 5.52 8.29 -6.83
N GLU A 14 5.73 7.46 -5.81
CA GLU A 14 6.76 7.71 -4.80
C GLU A 14 8.06 7.04 -5.24
N GLY A 15 9.19 7.71 -5.00
CA GLY A 15 10.52 7.25 -5.42
C GLY A 15 10.89 7.60 -6.87
N HIS A 16 12.02 7.05 -7.32
CA HIS A 16 12.61 7.35 -8.63
C HIS A 16 12.64 6.11 -9.51
N ALA A 17 11.90 6.14 -10.61
CA ALA A 17 11.87 5.07 -11.59
C ALA A 17 11.82 5.60 -13.02
N ARG A 18 12.20 4.74 -13.96
CA ARG A 18 12.06 4.95 -15.41
C ARG A 18 11.50 3.71 -16.08
N ILE A 19 10.89 3.88 -17.25
CA ILE A 19 10.49 2.77 -18.13
C ILE A 19 11.34 2.84 -19.39
N LEU A 20 11.92 1.69 -19.77
CA LEU A 20 12.64 1.51 -21.03
C LEU A 20 11.83 0.55 -21.91
N LEU A 21 11.51 0.96 -23.14
CA LEU A 21 10.90 0.11 -24.14
C LEU A 21 11.90 -0.08 -25.27
N GLU A 22 12.40 -1.29 -25.44
CA GLU A 22 13.34 -1.65 -26.50
C GLU A 22 12.54 -2.10 -27.71
N CYS A 23 12.75 -1.43 -28.85
CA CYS A 23 12.01 -1.65 -30.08
C CYS A 23 12.88 -2.26 -31.18
N ASP A 24 12.28 -3.16 -31.96
CA ASP A 24 12.87 -3.73 -33.16
C ASP A 24 13.04 -2.67 -34.28
N ASP A 25 13.64 -3.10 -35.39
CA ASP A 25 13.85 -2.23 -36.56
C ASP A 25 12.54 -1.78 -37.23
N ALA A 26 11.42 -2.46 -36.98
CA ALA A 26 10.08 -2.09 -37.46
C ALA A 26 9.34 -1.14 -36.49
N GLY A 27 9.92 -0.84 -35.33
CA GLY A 27 9.35 0.03 -34.30
C GLY A 27 8.37 -0.67 -33.35
N LYS A 28 8.32 -2.00 -33.33
CA LYS A 28 7.51 -2.77 -32.37
C LYS A 28 8.31 -2.98 -31.08
N VAL A 29 7.65 -2.85 -29.92
CA VAL A 29 8.27 -3.15 -28.62
C VAL A 29 8.54 -4.65 -28.49
N GLU A 30 9.81 -5.00 -28.27
CA GLU A 30 10.25 -6.38 -27.98
C GLU A 30 10.34 -6.61 -26.48
N GLU A 31 10.94 -5.67 -25.74
CA GLU A 31 11.13 -5.77 -24.30
C GLU A 31 10.75 -4.46 -23.58
N ALA A 32 10.23 -4.59 -22.36
CA ALA A 32 9.87 -3.47 -21.51
C ALA A 32 10.43 -3.65 -20.10
N PHE A 33 11.09 -2.63 -19.57
CA PHE A 33 11.74 -2.66 -18.27
C PHE A 33 11.23 -1.56 -17.36
N PHE A 34 10.74 -1.92 -16.17
CA PHE A 34 10.55 -0.98 -15.06
C PHE A 34 11.82 -0.95 -14.21
N CYS A 35 12.50 0.20 -14.19
CA CYS A 35 13.80 0.35 -13.54
C CYS A 35 13.69 1.30 -12.35
N VAL A 36 13.95 0.81 -11.13
CA VAL A 36 14.10 1.66 -9.95
C VAL A 36 15.54 2.17 -9.89
N ASN A 37 15.69 3.48 -9.82
CA ASN A 37 16.96 4.18 -10.01
C ASN A 37 17.64 4.61 -8.70
N GLU A 38 17.07 4.28 -7.55
CA GLU A 38 17.55 4.73 -6.24
C GLU A 38 17.82 3.55 -5.29
N LEU A 39 18.95 3.62 -4.58
CA LEU A 39 19.31 2.74 -3.46
C LEU A 39 19.97 3.59 -2.37
N ARG A 40 19.45 3.51 -1.14
CA ARG A 40 20.02 4.21 0.04
C ARG A 40 20.83 3.32 0.98
N GLY A 41 20.72 1.99 0.87
CA GLY A 41 21.53 1.05 1.64
C GLY A 41 21.26 1.01 3.14
N PHE A 42 20.01 1.26 3.58
CA PHE A 42 19.62 1.25 5.00
C PHE A 42 20.07 -0.02 5.75
N GLU A 43 19.94 -1.19 5.14
CA GLU A 43 20.36 -2.47 5.75
C GLU A 43 21.82 -2.46 6.21
N ARG A 44 22.71 -1.81 5.44
CA ARG A 44 24.12 -1.69 5.81
C ARG A 44 24.36 -0.55 6.80
N ILE A 45 23.67 0.57 6.64
CA ILE A 45 23.76 1.74 7.53
C ILE A 45 23.39 1.35 8.97
N LEU A 46 22.40 0.47 9.15
CA LEU A 46 21.92 0.06 10.47
C LEU A 46 22.92 -0.82 11.25
N VAL A 47 23.93 -1.40 10.59
CA VAL A 47 24.91 -2.28 11.26
C VAL A 47 25.77 -1.45 12.21
N GLY A 48 25.75 -1.81 13.50
CA GLY A 48 26.50 -1.12 14.55
C GLY A 48 25.81 0.10 15.15
N MET A 49 24.60 0.45 14.68
CA MET A 49 23.78 1.49 15.29
C MET A 49 23.15 1.01 16.60
N GLU A 50 22.84 1.95 17.50
CA GLU A 50 22.07 1.65 18.71
C GLU A 50 20.66 1.19 18.32
N ALA A 51 20.28 -0.02 18.75
CA ALA A 51 19.03 -0.67 18.35
C ALA A 51 17.80 0.18 18.70
N SER A 52 17.81 0.88 19.83
CA SER A 52 16.70 1.75 20.28
C SER A 52 16.33 2.84 19.26
N THR A 53 17.26 3.23 18.37
CA THR A 53 17.08 4.27 17.35
C THR A 53 16.42 3.75 16.06
N LEU A 54 16.27 2.43 15.91
CA LEU A 54 15.73 1.80 14.70
C LEU A 54 14.38 2.41 14.27
N PRO A 55 13.38 2.59 15.16
CA PRO A 55 12.08 3.13 14.76
C PRO A 55 12.15 4.54 14.19
N GLN A 56 13.11 5.35 14.62
CA GLN A 56 13.31 6.70 14.10
C GLN A 56 14.06 6.63 12.76
N VAL A 57 15.13 5.84 12.67
CA VAL A 57 15.94 5.76 11.44
C VAL A 57 15.15 5.15 10.29
N THR A 58 14.48 4.01 10.49
CA THR A 58 13.72 3.32 9.43
C THR A 58 12.52 4.13 8.95
N ALA A 59 11.94 4.98 9.79
CA ALA A 59 10.87 5.89 9.36
C ALA A 59 11.32 6.85 8.25
N ARG A 60 12.63 7.03 8.01
CA ARG A 60 13.17 7.86 6.91
C ARG A 60 13.36 7.07 5.61
N ILE A 61 13.03 5.78 5.58
CA ILE A 61 13.02 4.99 4.34
C ILE A 61 11.98 5.56 3.36
N CYS A 62 10.83 6.03 3.81
CA CYS A 62 9.81 6.59 2.92
C CYS A 62 9.06 7.73 3.59
N GLY A 63 8.73 8.78 2.84
CA GLY A 63 7.92 9.90 3.32
C GLY A 63 6.41 9.60 3.39
N VAL A 64 5.95 8.55 2.68
CA VAL A 64 4.53 8.16 2.62
C VAL A 64 4.17 7.10 3.66
N CYS A 65 5.03 6.11 3.88
CA CYS A 65 4.84 5.04 4.86
C CYS A 65 5.79 5.05 6.08
N PRO A 66 6.15 6.23 6.65
CA PRO A 66 7.06 6.29 7.78
C PRO A 66 6.50 5.59 9.02
N THR A 67 5.18 5.62 9.20
CA THR A 67 4.48 4.95 10.31
C THR A 67 4.60 3.44 10.22
N ALA A 68 4.50 2.85 9.02
CA ALA A 68 4.69 1.41 8.82
C ALA A 68 6.10 0.99 9.22
N HIS A 69 7.11 1.73 8.76
CA HIS A 69 8.52 1.48 9.11
C HIS A 69 8.81 1.68 10.61
N HIS A 70 8.22 2.70 11.23
CA HIS A 70 8.34 2.96 12.65
C HIS A 70 7.77 1.81 13.49
N LEU A 71 6.58 1.33 13.14
CA LEU A 71 5.90 0.26 13.85
C LEU A 71 6.57 -1.10 13.66
N VAL A 72 6.98 -1.45 12.44
CA VAL A 72 7.68 -2.74 12.21
C VAL A 72 9.04 -2.78 12.91
N ALA A 73 9.76 -1.66 12.96
CA ALA A 73 11.00 -1.56 13.71
C ALA A 73 10.75 -1.69 15.23
N ALA A 74 9.68 -1.09 15.76
CA ALA A 74 9.30 -1.28 17.16
C ALA A 74 8.93 -2.75 17.47
N LYS A 75 8.14 -3.42 16.60
CA LYS A 75 7.83 -4.86 16.74
C LYS A 75 9.11 -5.72 16.71
N ALA A 76 10.06 -5.39 15.82
CA ALA A 76 11.34 -6.10 15.76
C ALA A 76 12.16 -5.92 17.05
N LEU A 77 12.13 -4.74 17.66
CA LEU A 77 12.78 -4.50 18.95
C LEU A 77 12.10 -5.22 20.11
N ASP A 78 10.77 -5.27 20.13
CA ASP A 78 10.03 -6.04 21.14
C ASP A 78 10.45 -7.51 21.11
N ASN A 79 10.49 -8.10 19.90
CA ASN A 79 10.93 -9.47 19.68
C ASN A 79 12.40 -9.68 20.10
N ALA A 80 13.29 -8.76 19.71
CA ALA A 80 14.71 -8.86 20.07
C ALA A 80 14.96 -8.76 21.58
N ALA A 81 14.13 -7.97 22.29
CA ALA A 81 14.20 -7.84 23.75
C ALA A 81 13.42 -8.93 24.49
N GLY A 82 12.65 -9.78 23.79
CA GLY A 82 11.79 -10.80 24.40
C GLY A 82 10.67 -10.20 25.27
N VAL A 83 10.22 -8.99 24.93
CA VAL A 83 9.19 -8.28 25.69
C VAL A 83 7.87 -8.27 24.94
N GLU A 84 6.79 -8.43 25.68
CA GLU A 84 5.43 -8.36 25.13
C GLU A 84 4.80 -7.02 25.53
N PRO A 85 4.55 -6.10 24.57
CA PRO A 85 3.90 -4.84 24.88
C PRO A 85 2.53 -5.03 25.54
N PRO A 86 2.16 -4.18 26.52
CA PRO A 86 0.81 -4.17 27.08
C PRO A 86 -0.25 -3.97 26.00
N LEU A 87 -1.45 -4.53 26.23
CA LEU A 87 -2.57 -4.45 25.28
C LEU A 87 -2.87 -3.00 24.83
N ALA A 88 -2.85 -2.04 25.76
CA ALA A 88 -3.06 -0.63 25.44
C ALA A 88 -2.03 -0.10 24.40
N ALA A 89 -0.76 -0.51 24.51
CA ALA A 89 0.27 -0.12 23.55
C ALA A 89 0.05 -0.77 22.18
N LYS A 90 -0.34 -2.06 22.14
CA LYS A 90 -0.68 -2.75 20.89
C LYS A 90 -1.83 -2.05 20.16
N LEU A 91 -2.90 -1.71 20.88
CA LEU A 91 -4.07 -1.03 20.33
C LEU A 91 -3.72 0.37 19.79
N LEU A 92 -2.90 1.14 20.51
CA LEU A 92 -2.45 2.46 20.05
C LEU A 92 -1.57 2.36 18.79
N ARG A 93 -0.68 1.37 18.74
CA ARG A 93 0.14 1.11 17.55
C ARG A 93 -0.70 0.68 16.34
N GLU A 94 -1.68 -0.20 16.54
CA GLU A 94 -2.62 -0.61 15.49
C GLU A 94 -3.47 0.56 15.00
N PHE A 95 -3.98 1.40 15.92
CA PHE A 95 -4.74 2.59 15.56
C PHE A 95 -3.89 3.59 14.77
N MET A 96 -2.63 3.81 15.17
CA MET A 96 -1.68 4.58 14.39
C MET A 96 -1.45 3.97 12.99
N TYR A 97 -1.42 2.64 12.87
CA TYR A 97 -1.34 2.00 11.55
C TYR A 97 -2.61 2.24 10.71
N MET A 98 -3.81 2.25 11.31
CA MET A 98 -5.05 2.60 10.60
C MET A 98 -5.03 4.05 10.08
N GLY A 99 -4.54 5.00 10.89
CA GLY A 99 -4.31 6.38 10.46
C GLY A 99 -3.38 6.47 9.25
N HIS A 100 -2.30 5.68 9.25
CA HIS A 100 -1.40 5.54 8.10
C HIS A 100 -2.11 4.99 6.85
N VAL A 101 -2.92 3.95 6.97
CA VAL A 101 -3.65 3.35 5.84
C VAL A 101 -4.60 4.37 5.21
N ILE A 102 -5.38 5.09 6.02
CA ILE A 102 -6.28 6.17 5.55
C ILE A 102 -5.50 7.22 4.77
N HIS A 103 -4.42 7.76 5.36
CA HIS A 103 -3.58 8.78 4.70
C HIS A 103 -2.98 8.27 3.39
N SER A 104 -2.44 7.05 3.39
CA SER A 104 -1.72 6.49 2.25
C SER A 104 -2.66 6.12 1.10
N HIS A 105 -3.83 5.55 1.40
CA HIS A 105 -4.82 5.21 0.37
C HIS A 105 -5.46 6.47 -0.21
N ALA A 106 -5.79 7.46 0.63
CA ALA A 106 -6.28 8.75 0.15
C ALA A 106 -5.25 9.48 -0.75
N LEU A 107 -3.96 9.48 -0.36
CA LEU A 107 -2.89 10.01 -1.21
C LEU A 107 -2.87 9.29 -2.57
N SER A 108 -2.87 7.96 -2.55
CA SER A 108 -2.80 7.19 -3.79
C SER A 108 -4.02 7.40 -4.70
N LEU A 109 -5.23 7.43 -4.15
CA LEU A 109 -6.46 7.52 -4.92
C LEU A 109 -6.73 8.94 -5.43
N PHE A 110 -6.45 9.98 -4.63
CA PHE A 110 -6.88 11.34 -4.96
C PHE A 110 -5.76 12.24 -5.47
N VAL A 111 -4.49 11.95 -5.14
CA VAL A 111 -3.36 12.78 -5.57
C VAL A 111 -2.57 12.13 -6.69
N LEU A 112 -2.39 10.80 -6.65
CA LEU A 112 -1.57 10.07 -7.62
C LEU A 112 -2.41 9.54 -8.79
N ALA A 113 -3.36 8.64 -8.51
CA ALA A 113 -4.24 8.06 -9.53
C ALA A 113 -5.43 8.96 -9.90
N GLY A 114 -5.86 9.82 -8.96
CA GLY A 114 -7.00 10.73 -9.13
C GLY A 114 -6.99 11.53 -10.43
N PRO A 115 -5.85 12.11 -10.85
CA PRO A 115 -5.78 12.81 -12.13
C PRO A 115 -6.12 11.91 -13.34
N ASP A 116 -5.72 10.64 -13.36
CA ASP A 116 -6.10 9.72 -14.44
C ASP A 116 -7.58 9.38 -14.41
N LEU A 117 -8.17 9.27 -13.20
CA LEU A 117 -9.60 9.01 -13.03
C LEU A 117 -10.46 10.18 -13.50
N VAL A 118 -10.00 11.41 -13.29
CA VAL A 118 -10.75 12.64 -13.66
C VAL A 118 -10.56 13.00 -15.13
N PHE A 119 -9.32 12.98 -15.63
CA PHE A 119 -8.99 13.46 -16.96
C PHE A 119 -8.90 12.36 -18.03
N GLY A 120 -8.85 11.09 -17.65
CA GLY A 120 -8.62 9.98 -18.56
C GLY A 120 -7.13 9.70 -18.83
N LEU A 121 -6.86 8.69 -19.67
CA LEU A 121 -5.48 8.30 -20.02
C LEU A 121 -4.83 9.24 -21.04
N ASP A 122 -5.64 10.03 -21.73
CA ASP A 122 -5.27 11.01 -22.77
C ASP A 122 -5.34 12.46 -22.28
N GLY A 123 -5.40 12.66 -20.96
CA GLY A 123 -5.42 13.98 -20.34
C GLY A 123 -4.22 14.85 -20.71
N ALA A 124 -4.42 16.17 -20.72
CA ALA A 124 -3.36 17.11 -21.02
C ALA A 124 -2.34 17.18 -19.87
N ALA A 125 -1.06 16.93 -20.16
CA ALA A 125 0.00 16.88 -19.15
C ALA A 125 0.09 18.13 -18.24
N ALA A 126 -0.27 19.31 -18.77
CA ALA A 126 -0.26 20.56 -18.01
C ALA A 126 -1.32 20.60 -16.88
N THR A 127 -2.44 19.91 -17.04
CA THR A 127 -3.58 19.96 -16.10
C THR A 127 -3.85 18.63 -15.41
N GLN A 128 -3.34 17.51 -15.92
CA GLN A 128 -3.51 16.16 -15.35
C GLN A 128 -2.66 15.95 -14.09
N ASN A 129 -3.00 16.71 -13.06
CA ASN A 129 -2.37 16.70 -11.76
C ASN A 129 -3.38 17.19 -10.70
N ILE A 130 -2.97 17.14 -9.44
CA ILE A 130 -3.85 17.53 -8.32
C ILE A 130 -4.33 18.99 -8.39
N VAL A 131 -3.55 19.89 -9.00
CA VAL A 131 -3.95 21.30 -9.14
C VAL A 131 -5.07 21.42 -10.17
N GLY A 132 -4.95 20.79 -11.33
CA GLY A 132 -6.04 20.78 -12.31
C GLY A 132 -7.30 20.10 -11.78
N MET A 133 -7.17 19.11 -10.90
CA MET A 133 -8.34 18.51 -10.24
C MET A 133 -9.09 19.49 -9.32
N VAL A 134 -8.42 20.52 -8.76
CA VAL A 134 -9.11 21.57 -7.97
C VAL A 134 -10.12 22.30 -8.83
N ASP A 135 -9.81 22.55 -10.11
CA ASP A 135 -10.71 23.24 -11.03
C ASP A 135 -11.78 22.29 -11.61
N ALA A 136 -11.40 21.07 -11.99
CA ALA A 136 -12.28 20.12 -12.65
C ALA A 136 -13.28 19.42 -11.71
N GLU A 137 -12.82 19.04 -10.51
CA GLU A 137 -13.58 18.27 -9.52
C GLU A 137 -13.27 18.79 -8.09
N PRO A 138 -13.65 20.04 -7.76
CA PRO A 138 -13.25 20.73 -6.53
C PRO A 138 -13.66 19.99 -5.25
N GLU A 139 -14.90 19.51 -5.18
CA GLU A 139 -15.42 18.84 -3.98
C GLU A 139 -14.77 17.47 -3.76
N LEU A 140 -14.56 16.69 -4.83
CA LEU A 140 -13.82 15.43 -4.77
C LEU A 140 -12.39 15.67 -4.26
N THR A 141 -11.71 16.67 -4.83
CA THR A 141 -10.34 17.01 -4.49
C THR A 141 -10.22 17.46 -3.03
N LYS A 142 -11.08 18.38 -2.61
CA LYS A 142 -11.11 18.89 -1.23
C LYS A 142 -11.37 17.78 -0.21
N LYS A 143 -12.37 16.93 -0.45
CA LYS A 143 -12.70 15.81 0.43
C LYS A 143 -11.60 14.75 0.45
N GLY A 144 -11.00 14.41 -0.69
CA GLY A 144 -9.88 13.48 -0.78
C GLY A 144 -8.64 13.97 -0.02
N LEU A 145 -8.28 15.25 -0.18
CA LEU A 145 -7.19 15.87 0.58
C LEU A 145 -7.51 15.97 2.08
N ARG A 146 -8.79 16.18 2.43
CA ARG A 146 -9.23 16.14 3.83
C ARG A 146 -9.08 14.75 4.42
N LEU A 147 -9.51 13.69 3.72
CA LEU A 147 -9.35 12.31 4.18
C LEU A 147 -7.88 11.96 4.42
N ARG A 148 -6.99 12.39 3.52
CA ARG A 148 -5.54 12.28 3.73
C ARG A 148 -5.09 13.00 5.01
N SER A 149 -5.58 14.21 5.24
CA SER A 149 -5.25 15.01 6.42
C SER A 149 -5.75 14.37 7.72
N LEU A 150 -6.89 13.69 7.70
CA LEU A 150 -7.43 12.97 8.87
C LEU A 150 -6.51 11.83 9.30
N GLY A 151 -6.04 11.01 8.34
CA GLY A 151 -5.06 9.96 8.62
C GLY A 151 -3.77 10.48 9.25
N GLN A 152 -3.27 11.63 8.77
CA GLN A 152 -2.10 12.28 9.37
C GLN A 152 -2.36 12.82 10.78
N LYS A 153 -3.54 13.40 11.04
CA LYS A 153 -3.90 13.90 12.38
C LYS A 153 -4.08 12.79 13.40
N ILE A 154 -4.57 11.62 12.97
CA ILE A 154 -4.59 10.41 13.81
C ILE A 154 -3.14 10.03 14.18
N ASN A 155 -2.25 9.97 13.18
CA ASN A 155 -0.83 9.70 13.41
C ASN A 155 -0.14 10.76 14.27
N GLU A 156 -0.51 12.03 14.15
CA GLU A 156 0.03 13.10 14.98
C GLU A 156 -0.40 12.95 16.45
N THR A 157 -1.68 12.63 16.67
CA THR A 157 -2.24 12.49 18.02
C THR A 157 -1.59 11.34 18.79
N ILE A 158 -1.28 10.22 18.11
CA ILE A 158 -0.70 9.02 18.73
C ILE A 158 0.83 8.98 18.60
N GLY A 159 1.34 9.32 17.42
CA GLY A 159 2.75 9.25 17.04
C GLY A 159 3.57 10.47 17.44
N GLY A 160 2.92 11.52 17.97
CA GLY A 160 3.49 12.83 18.26
C GLY A 160 3.78 13.70 17.02
N ARG A 161 3.75 13.10 15.83
CA ARG A 161 4.03 13.75 14.53
C ARG A 161 3.22 13.07 13.44
N GLY A 162 2.63 13.84 12.53
CA GLY A 162 1.90 13.30 11.37
C GLY A 162 2.78 12.55 10.37
N ILE A 163 4.07 12.91 10.31
CA ILE A 163 5.11 12.26 9.50
C ILE A 163 6.33 11.99 10.39
N HIS A 164 6.87 10.77 10.28
CA HIS A 164 7.95 10.23 11.11
C HIS A 164 7.58 10.23 12.61
N PRO A 165 6.61 9.39 13.02
CA PRO A 165 6.22 9.26 14.42
C PRO A 165 7.40 8.82 15.30
N VAL A 166 7.27 9.06 16.61
CA VAL A 166 8.38 8.87 17.57
C VAL A 166 7.97 8.11 18.83
N THR A 167 6.71 7.72 18.97
CA THR A 167 6.18 7.21 20.24
C THR A 167 6.28 5.69 20.39
N ALA A 168 6.41 4.91 19.32
CA ALA A 168 6.62 3.47 19.44
C ALA A 168 8.07 3.17 19.82
N VAL A 169 8.23 2.49 20.96
CA VAL A 169 9.51 2.10 21.56
C VAL A 169 9.46 0.64 21.95
N ALA A 170 10.62 0.01 22.23
CA ALA A 170 10.66 -1.35 22.75
C ALA A 170 9.82 -1.46 24.04
N GLY A 171 8.97 -2.48 24.15
CA GLY A 171 8.04 -2.71 25.24
C GLY A 171 6.71 -1.94 25.15
N GLY A 172 6.51 -1.05 24.16
CA GLY A 172 5.22 -0.41 23.95
C GLY A 172 5.24 0.98 23.32
N ILE A 173 4.71 1.96 24.04
CA ILE A 173 4.55 3.34 23.57
C ILE A 173 5.02 4.32 24.66
N SER A 174 5.69 5.40 24.27
CA SER A 174 6.39 6.32 25.18
C SER A 174 5.50 7.39 25.83
N PHE A 175 4.18 7.31 25.63
CA PHE A 175 3.24 8.30 26.18
C PHE A 175 1.91 7.65 26.58
N LYS A 176 1.14 8.36 27.40
CA LYS A 176 -0.21 7.99 27.78
C LYS A 176 -1.22 8.87 27.03
N LEU A 177 -2.21 8.25 26.40
CA LEU A 177 -3.32 8.96 25.76
C LEU A 177 -4.17 9.65 26.83
N SER A 178 -4.38 10.95 26.69
CA SER A 178 -5.30 11.72 27.55
C SER A 178 -6.75 11.62 27.07
N ASP A 179 -7.70 11.91 27.96
CA ASP A 179 -9.14 11.91 27.61
C ASP A 179 -9.45 12.89 26.47
N ALA A 180 -8.77 14.05 26.45
CA ALA A 180 -8.91 15.03 25.38
C ALA A 180 -8.38 14.51 24.03
N GLN A 181 -7.24 13.81 24.02
CA GLN A 181 -6.72 13.17 22.82
C GLN A 181 -7.61 12.02 22.35
N PHE A 182 -8.19 11.25 23.27
CA PHE A 182 -9.14 10.19 22.95
C PHE A 182 -10.41 10.75 22.31
N ALA A 183 -11.02 11.78 22.89
CA ALA A 183 -12.16 12.48 22.30
C ALA A 183 -11.83 13.02 20.90
N ARG A 184 -10.64 13.60 20.73
CA ARG A 184 -10.16 14.07 19.43
C ARG A 184 -10.05 12.93 18.40
N LEU A 185 -9.56 11.76 18.80
CA LEU A 185 -9.49 10.59 17.92
C LEU A 185 -10.87 10.10 17.51
N GLN A 186 -11.87 10.17 18.39
CA GLN A 186 -13.25 9.84 18.05
C GLN A 186 -13.82 10.80 16.99
N GLU A 187 -13.59 12.11 17.13
CA GLU A 187 -14.00 13.10 16.11
C GLU A 187 -13.34 12.83 14.76
N LEU A 188 -12.03 12.63 14.75
CA LEU A 188 -11.25 12.40 13.52
C LEU A 188 -11.68 11.12 12.80
N THR A 189 -11.95 10.05 13.55
CA THR A 189 -12.38 8.77 12.98
C THR A 189 -13.82 8.82 12.48
N ALA A 190 -14.73 9.46 13.20
CA ALA A 190 -16.10 9.67 12.74
C ALA A 190 -16.13 10.44 11.41
N GLU A 191 -15.36 11.53 11.30
CA GLU A 191 -15.24 12.29 10.04
C GLU A 191 -14.63 11.43 8.91
N ALA A 192 -13.60 10.62 9.21
CA ALA A 192 -12.96 9.77 8.22
C ALA A 192 -13.91 8.71 7.65
N VAL A 193 -14.76 8.10 8.48
CA VAL A 193 -15.77 7.12 8.04
C VAL A 193 -16.81 7.78 7.13
N ILE A 194 -17.30 8.97 7.50
CA ILE A 194 -18.26 9.73 6.69
C ILE A 194 -17.63 10.05 5.32
N LEU A 195 -16.44 10.66 5.30
CA LEU A 195 -15.78 11.03 4.05
C LEU A 195 -15.43 9.83 3.17
N SER A 196 -14.97 8.72 3.77
CA SER A 196 -14.69 7.50 3.01
C SER A 196 -15.95 6.97 2.32
N SER A 197 -17.08 6.96 3.04
CA SER A 197 -18.37 6.52 2.50
C SER A 197 -18.88 7.44 1.39
N GLU A 198 -18.78 8.76 1.55
CA GLU A 198 -19.16 9.74 0.54
C GLU A 198 -18.30 9.64 -0.73
N LEU A 199 -16.99 9.41 -0.57
CA LEU A 199 -16.04 9.35 -1.67
C LEU A 199 -16.11 8.04 -2.43
N ALA A 200 -16.48 6.93 -1.77
CA ALA A 200 -16.48 5.59 -2.36
C ALA A 200 -17.32 5.53 -3.64
N GLY A 201 -18.56 6.05 -3.60
CA GLY A 201 -19.47 6.01 -4.75
C GLY A 201 -18.93 6.76 -5.97
N LYS A 202 -18.53 8.03 -5.80
CA LYS A 202 -17.98 8.85 -6.89
C LYS A 202 -16.65 8.28 -7.42
N THR A 203 -15.78 7.79 -6.54
CA THR A 203 -14.48 7.20 -6.94
C THR A 203 -14.68 5.92 -7.75
N LYS A 204 -15.59 5.04 -7.33
CA LYS A 204 -15.98 3.85 -8.11
C LYS A 204 -16.59 4.24 -9.46
N GLY A 205 -17.45 5.26 -9.49
CA GLY A 205 -18.05 5.77 -10.73
C GLY A 205 -16.99 6.27 -11.73
N LEU A 206 -16.00 7.03 -11.28
CA LEU A 206 -14.89 7.47 -12.12
C LEU A 206 -14.03 6.29 -12.60
N LEU A 207 -13.77 5.32 -11.73
CA LEU A 207 -13.01 4.12 -12.07
C LEU A 207 -13.71 3.29 -13.15
N PHE A 208 -15.02 3.08 -13.02
CA PHE A 208 -15.80 2.36 -14.03
C PHE A 208 -15.90 3.13 -15.33
N ALA A 209 -16.10 4.44 -15.29
CA ALA A 209 -16.06 5.28 -16.49
C ALA A 209 -14.69 5.21 -17.19
N LEU A 210 -13.58 5.10 -16.44
CA LEU A 210 -12.26 4.88 -17.00
C LEU A 210 -12.18 3.53 -17.74
N PHE A 211 -12.76 2.47 -17.18
CA PHE A 211 -12.79 1.15 -17.81
C PHE A 211 -13.67 1.11 -19.05
N ASP A 212 -14.85 1.72 -19.01
CA ASP A 212 -15.75 1.78 -20.15
C ASP A 212 -15.11 2.49 -21.35
N LYS A 213 -14.36 3.57 -21.08
CA LYS A 213 -13.58 4.29 -22.09
C LYS A 213 -12.34 3.53 -22.56
N ASN A 214 -11.78 2.66 -21.73
CA ASN A 214 -10.51 1.97 -21.97
C ASN A 214 -10.63 0.47 -21.65
N PRO A 215 -11.44 -0.29 -22.41
CA PRO A 215 -11.68 -1.72 -22.13
C PRO A 215 -10.39 -2.55 -22.13
N ILE A 216 -9.36 -2.08 -22.86
CA ILE A 216 -8.02 -2.67 -22.90
C ILE A 216 -7.38 -2.85 -21.50
N LEU A 217 -7.72 -1.98 -20.53
CA LEU A 217 -7.24 -2.10 -19.15
C LEU A 217 -7.74 -3.38 -18.49
N LEU A 218 -9.00 -3.75 -18.75
CA LEU A 218 -9.59 -4.97 -18.22
C LEU A 218 -9.17 -6.20 -19.02
N GLU A 219 -8.92 -6.06 -20.32
CA GLU A 219 -8.53 -7.16 -21.19
C GLU A 219 -7.06 -7.58 -21.03
N LYS A 220 -6.14 -6.60 -21.00
CA LYS A 220 -4.70 -6.86 -21.15
C LYS A 220 -3.90 -6.86 -19.86
N LEU A 221 -4.42 -6.27 -18.78
CA LEU A 221 -3.68 -6.12 -17.51
C LEU A 221 -4.03 -7.21 -16.50
N ASN A 222 -4.46 -8.38 -16.99
CA ASN A 222 -4.62 -9.58 -16.19
C ASN A 222 -3.26 -10.25 -16.00
N VAL A 223 -2.77 -10.25 -14.76
CA VAL A 223 -1.47 -10.84 -14.41
C VAL A 223 -1.72 -11.94 -13.39
N PRO A 224 -2.00 -13.19 -13.83
CA PRO A 224 -2.03 -14.35 -12.96
C PRO A 224 -0.71 -14.45 -12.18
N SER A 225 -0.82 -14.53 -10.87
CA SER A 225 0.31 -14.54 -9.95
C SER A 225 -0.14 -15.21 -8.66
N TRP A 226 0.82 -15.56 -7.82
CA TRP A 226 0.52 -15.87 -6.43
C TRP A 226 0.17 -14.59 -5.67
N TYR A 227 -0.49 -14.73 -4.53
CA TYR A 227 -0.89 -13.61 -3.68
C TYR A 227 -0.46 -13.87 -2.25
N MET A 228 0.02 -12.82 -1.58
CA MET A 228 0.33 -12.87 -0.16
C MET A 228 -0.32 -11.70 0.58
N GLY A 229 -0.88 -11.99 1.75
CA GLY A 229 -1.47 -10.99 2.63
C GLY A 229 -1.56 -11.49 4.07
N THR A 230 -1.58 -10.54 5.00
CA THR A 230 -1.71 -10.83 6.42
C THR A 230 -3.16 -11.16 6.78
N VAL A 231 -3.36 -12.25 7.53
CA VAL A 231 -4.66 -12.70 8.02
C VAL A 231 -4.63 -12.98 9.51
N LYS A 232 -5.78 -12.83 10.17
CA LYS A 232 -5.99 -13.27 11.55
C LYS A 232 -7.33 -13.97 11.65
N GLY A 233 -7.31 -15.27 11.93
CA GLY A 233 -8.52 -16.11 11.85
C GLY A 233 -9.16 -16.07 10.45
N GLY A 234 -8.34 -15.99 9.40
CA GLY A 234 -8.75 -15.88 8.01
C GLY A 234 -9.28 -14.51 7.54
N LYS A 235 -9.53 -13.58 8.46
CA LYS A 235 -9.96 -12.21 8.12
C LYS A 235 -8.76 -11.30 7.86
N LEU A 236 -8.99 -10.21 7.14
CA LEU A 236 -7.99 -9.16 6.97
C LEU A 236 -7.57 -8.62 8.35
N ASN A 237 -6.29 -8.70 8.64
CA ASN A 237 -5.68 -7.87 9.66
C ASN A 237 -4.46 -7.16 9.06
N LEU A 238 -4.39 -5.86 9.29
CA LEU A 238 -3.40 -4.99 8.66
C LEU A 238 -2.16 -4.80 9.54
N TYR A 239 -2.23 -5.13 10.84
CA TYR A 239 -1.20 -4.86 11.84
C TYR A 239 -0.52 -6.14 12.38
N ASP A 240 -1.27 -7.23 12.53
CA ASP A 240 -0.81 -8.46 13.16
C ASP A 240 -1.52 -9.71 12.63
N GLY A 241 -0.81 -10.84 12.58
CA GLY A 241 -1.33 -12.11 12.08
C GLY A 241 -0.34 -12.85 11.19
N ASP A 242 -0.81 -13.94 10.58
CA ASP A 242 -0.01 -14.82 9.75
C ASP A 242 -0.01 -14.34 8.30
N LEU A 243 1.08 -14.61 7.59
CA LEU A 243 1.21 -14.37 6.16
C LEU A 243 0.59 -15.55 5.42
N ARG A 244 -0.58 -15.34 4.83
CA ARG A 244 -1.27 -16.33 4.00
C ARG A 244 -0.84 -16.20 2.55
N ILE A 245 -0.56 -17.34 1.92
CA ILE A 245 -0.23 -17.44 0.49
C ILE A 245 -1.32 -18.18 -0.29
N MET A 246 -1.59 -17.69 -1.49
CA MET A 246 -2.57 -18.24 -2.43
C MET A 246 -1.91 -18.38 -3.80
N ASP A 247 -2.16 -19.49 -4.48
CA ASP A 247 -1.70 -19.68 -5.86
C ASP A 247 -2.53 -18.89 -6.89
N GLU A 248 -2.12 -18.92 -8.15
CA GLU A 248 -2.83 -18.25 -9.23
C GLU A 248 -4.22 -18.84 -9.52
N LYS A 249 -4.55 -20.02 -9.00
CA LYS A 249 -5.85 -20.69 -9.18
C LYS A 249 -6.82 -20.40 -8.03
N GLY A 250 -6.36 -19.72 -6.98
CA GLY A 250 -7.17 -19.35 -5.83
C GLY A 250 -7.12 -20.33 -4.66
N ALA A 251 -6.27 -21.36 -4.71
CA ALA A 251 -6.09 -22.28 -3.60
C ALA A 251 -5.13 -21.68 -2.56
N ILE A 252 -5.49 -21.81 -1.28
CA ILE A 252 -4.61 -21.43 -0.17
C ILE A 252 -3.52 -22.50 -0.06
N GLN A 253 -2.27 -22.07 -0.19
CA GLN A 253 -1.10 -22.95 -0.18
C GLN A 253 -0.43 -23.02 1.20
N GLY A 254 -0.76 -22.10 2.10
CA GLY A 254 -0.32 -22.13 3.48
C GLY A 254 -0.39 -20.79 4.19
N GLU A 255 -0.09 -20.83 5.47
CA GLU A 255 0.07 -19.67 6.36
C GLU A 255 1.37 -19.84 7.13
N PHE A 256 2.12 -18.75 7.31
CA PHE A 256 3.35 -18.76 8.09
C PHE A 256 3.55 -17.45 8.83
N THR A 257 4.28 -17.51 9.92
CA THR A 257 4.55 -16.36 10.78
C THR A 257 5.70 -15.52 10.23
N SER A 258 5.71 -14.22 10.51
CA SER A 258 6.71 -13.30 9.93
C SER A 258 8.16 -13.57 10.33
N ASP A 259 8.41 -14.30 11.42
CA ASP A 259 9.75 -14.72 11.85
C ASP A 259 10.34 -15.84 10.97
N THR A 260 9.50 -16.62 10.29
CA THR A 260 9.92 -17.69 9.37
C THR A 260 9.97 -17.25 7.91
N TYR A 261 9.79 -15.94 7.61
CA TYR A 261 9.66 -15.44 6.24
C TYR A 261 10.80 -15.82 5.30
N ARG A 262 12.01 -16.04 5.84
CA ARG A 262 13.20 -16.42 5.06
C ARG A 262 13.13 -17.82 4.46
N ASP A 263 12.30 -18.70 5.03
CA ASP A 263 12.08 -20.03 4.48
C ASP A 263 11.17 -19.99 3.24
N TYR A 264 10.39 -18.92 3.11
CA TYR A 264 9.36 -18.73 2.09
C TYR A 264 9.72 -17.69 1.03
N LEU A 265 10.61 -16.72 1.30
CA LEU A 265 10.90 -15.63 0.36
C LEU A 265 12.34 -15.69 -0.17
N VAL A 266 12.47 -15.55 -1.49
CA VAL A 266 13.77 -15.50 -2.19
C VAL A 266 13.88 -14.17 -2.92
N GLU A 267 14.95 -13.42 -2.68
CA GLU A 267 15.23 -12.16 -3.36
C GLU A 267 16.32 -12.33 -4.42
N ARG A 268 16.14 -11.68 -5.58
CA ARG A 268 17.09 -11.71 -6.70
C ARG A 268 17.42 -10.29 -7.15
N ALA A 269 18.72 -10.01 -7.29
CA ALA A 269 19.18 -8.79 -7.92
C ALA A 269 18.94 -8.86 -9.44
N VAL A 270 18.57 -7.74 -10.04
CA VAL A 270 18.32 -7.63 -11.48
C VAL A 270 19.25 -6.57 -12.09
N ALA A 271 19.68 -6.80 -13.33
CA ALA A 271 20.74 -6.00 -13.94
C ALA A 271 20.35 -4.53 -14.17
N LYS A 272 19.07 -4.24 -14.47
CA LYS A 272 18.60 -2.92 -14.90
C LYS A 272 17.89 -2.10 -13.79
N SER A 273 17.77 -2.63 -12.56
CA SER A 273 17.01 -2.00 -11.46
C SER A 273 17.66 -2.24 -10.09
N TYR A 274 17.61 -1.25 -9.20
CA TYR A 274 18.00 -1.44 -7.80
C TYR A 274 16.93 -2.16 -6.96
N ALA A 275 15.68 -2.16 -7.41
CA ALA A 275 14.65 -2.98 -6.78
C ALA A 275 14.86 -4.45 -7.17
N LYS A 276 14.96 -5.31 -6.16
CA LYS A 276 15.07 -6.76 -6.32
C LYS A 276 13.73 -7.34 -6.79
N GLU A 277 13.79 -8.48 -7.46
CA GLU A 277 12.64 -9.36 -7.64
C GLU A 277 12.52 -10.29 -6.43
N VAL A 278 11.30 -10.50 -5.93
CA VAL A 278 11.05 -11.36 -4.78
C VAL A 278 10.05 -12.44 -5.18
N TYR A 279 10.33 -13.68 -4.81
CA TYR A 279 9.54 -14.87 -5.13
C TYR A 279 9.09 -15.58 -3.86
N ILE A 280 7.93 -16.24 -3.92
CA ILE A 280 7.52 -17.22 -2.91
C ILE A 280 8.12 -18.57 -3.27
N LYS A 281 8.87 -19.17 -2.36
CA LYS A 281 9.36 -20.55 -2.42
C LYS A 281 8.33 -21.46 -1.77
N HIS A 282 7.70 -22.34 -2.56
CA HIS A 282 6.74 -23.32 -2.07
C HIS A 282 6.79 -24.60 -2.91
N GLY A 283 6.69 -25.76 -2.27
CA GLY A 283 6.73 -27.06 -2.96
C GLY A 283 8.01 -27.29 -3.78
N GLY A 284 9.15 -26.73 -3.35
CA GLY A 284 10.43 -26.83 -4.07
C GLY A 284 10.54 -25.95 -5.32
N THR A 285 9.57 -25.07 -5.57
CA THR A 285 9.53 -24.17 -6.73
C THR A 285 9.38 -22.71 -6.29
N GLU A 286 9.75 -21.77 -7.17
CA GLU A 286 9.66 -20.33 -6.92
C GLU A 286 8.55 -19.71 -7.78
N HIS A 287 7.74 -18.85 -7.15
CA HIS A 287 6.54 -18.28 -7.75
C HIS A 287 6.55 -16.75 -7.66
N MET A 288 6.28 -16.09 -8.78
CA MET A 288 6.00 -14.65 -8.76
C MET A 288 4.71 -14.39 -7.99
N TYR A 289 4.72 -13.36 -7.17
CA TYR A 289 3.57 -13.03 -6.35
C TYR A 289 3.34 -11.53 -6.24
N ARG A 290 2.12 -11.18 -5.83
CA ARG A 290 1.71 -9.81 -5.56
C ARG A 290 1.32 -9.65 -4.10
N VAL A 291 1.49 -8.43 -3.60
CA VAL A 291 1.13 -8.00 -2.24
C VAL A 291 0.23 -6.76 -2.28
N SER A 292 -0.08 -6.21 -1.11
CA SER A 292 -0.92 -5.02 -0.94
C SER A 292 -2.40 -5.29 -1.25
N THR A 293 -3.17 -4.25 -1.56
CA THR A 293 -4.65 -4.26 -1.50
C THR A 293 -5.30 -5.42 -2.25
N LEU A 294 -5.15 -5.54 -3.57
CA LEU A 294 -5.78 -6.63 -4.33
C LEU A 294 -5.35 -8.01 -3.84
N ALA A 295 -4.07 -8.19 -3.51
CA ALA A 295 -3.57 -9.47 -2.99
C ALA A 295 -4.21 -9.82 -1.65
N ARG A 296 -4.34 -8.84 -0.75
CA ARG A 296 -5.07 -9.00 0.52
C ARG A 296 -6.52 -9.36 0.28
N MET A 297 -7.21 -8.67 -0.63
CA MET A 297 -8.58 -9.02 -0.99
C MET A 297 -8.66 -10.42 -1.56
N ASN A 298 -7.67 -10.91 -2.31
CA ASN A 298 -7.65 -12.29 -2.79
C ASN A 298 -7.53 -13.30 -1.63
N VAL A 299 -6.55 -13.13 -0.73
CA VAL A 299 -6.22 -14.16 0.29
C VAL A 299 -7.17 -14.23 1.48
N VAL A 300 -7.83 -13.12 1.84
CA VAL A 300 -8.72 -13.08 3.02
C VAL A 300 -10.07 -13.74 2.75
N ASP A 301 -10.67 -14.27 3.81
CA ASP A 301 -12.02 -14.83 3.79
C ASP A 301 -13.09 -13.75 4.03
N GLY A 302 -12.72 -12.63 4.65
CA GLY A 302 -13.60 -11.49 4.88
C GLY A 302 -12.91 -10.34 5.63
N LEU A 303 -13.68 -9.28 5.87
CA LEU A 303 -13.30 -8.08 6.60
C LEU A 303 -14.10 -7.98 7.90
N GLU A 304 -13.53 -7.33 8.92
CA GLU A 304 -14.15 -7.23 10.25
C GLU A 304 -15.15 -6.08 10.37
N THR A 305 -14.98 -5.01 9.58
CA THR A 305 -15.85 -3.84 9.65
C THR A 305 -17.05 -3.99 8.71
N PRO A 306 -18.30 -3.74 9.17
CA PRO A 306 -19.51 -4.03 8.38
C PRO A 306 -19.57 -3.33 7.02
N LEU A 307 -19.19 -2.06 6.95
CA LEU A 307 -19.20 -1.29 5.70
C LEU A 307 -18.20 -1.85 4.68
N ALA A 308 -16.98 -2.18 5.14
CA ALA A 308 -15.97 -2.75 4.26
C ALA A 308 -16.35 -4.18 3.84
N GLN A 309 -16.93 -4.98 4.74
CA GLN A 309 -17.40 -6.33 4.42
C GLN A 309 -18.49 -6.31 3.33
N ALA A 310 -19.45 -5.40 3.41
CA ALA A 310 -20.47 -5.24 2.36
C ALA A 310 -19.83 -4.86 1.01
N GLU A 311 -18.83 -3.96 1.03
CA GLU A 311 -18.10 -3.57 -0.17
C GLU A 311 -17.22 -4.71 -0.73
N PHE A 312 -16.65 -5.54 0.14
CA PHE A 312 -15.88 -6.73 -0.22
C PHE A 312 -16.74 -7.79 -0.92
N GLU A 313 -17.99 -7.97 -0.48
CA GLU A 313 -18.94 -8.86 -1.14
C GLU A 313 -19.27 -8.38 -2.56
N LEU A 314 -19.48 -7.07 -2.74
CA LEU A 314 -19.65 -6.48 -4.08
C LEU A 314 -18.40 -6.65 -4.95
N PHE A 315 -17.22 -6.43 -4.39
CA PHE A 315 -15.95 -6.69 -5.06
C PHE A 315 -15.87 -8.15 -5.56
N ARG A 316 -16.19 -9.13 -4.70
CA ARG A 316 -16.18 -10.55 -5.05
C ARG A 316 -17.18 -10.90 -6.14
N GLN A 317 -18.38 -10.31 -6.08
CA GLN A 317 -19.42 -10.51 -7.10
C GLN A 317 -18.99 -9.95 -8.46
N ASN A 318 -18.34 -8.78 -8.46
CA ASN A 318 -17.97 -8.09 -9.71
C ASN A 318 -16.69 -8.63 -10.36
N PHE A 319 -15.72 -9.08 -9.56
CA PHE A 319 -14.37 -9.41 -10.06
C PHE A 319 -13.88 -10.83 -9.74
N GLY A 320 -14.66 -11.60 -8.98
CA GLY A 320 -14.33 -12.98 -8.61
C GLY A 320 -13.18 -13.11 -7.60
N ARG A 321 -12.70 -14.34 -7.44
CA ARG A 321 -11.58 -14.73 -6.59
C ARG A 321 -10.83 -15.91 -7.23
N PRO A 322 -9.53 -15.79 -7.52
CA PRO A 322 -8.71 -14.59 -7.42
C PRO A 322 -9.04 -13.59 -8.53
N CYS A 323 -8.98 -12.29 -8.22
CA CYS A 323 -8.96 -11.25 -9.23
C CYS A 323 -7.51 -10.96 -9.64
N HIS A 324 -7.21 -11.12 -10.94
CA HIS A 324 -5.86 -10.96 -11.48
C HIS A 324 -5.57 -9.58 -12.08
N ASN A 325 -6.62 -8.81 -12.37
CA ASN A 325 -6.45 -7.55 -13.09
C ASN A 325 -5.74 -6.50 -12.21
N ALA A 326 -4.58 -6.02 -12.67
CA ALA A 326 -3.76 -5.10 -11.89
C ALA A 326 -4.46 -3.77 -11.56
N VAL A 327 -5.34 -3.28 -12.45
CA VAL A 327 -5.99 -1.98 -12.32
C VAL A 327 -7.09 -2.01 -11.25
N ILE A 328 -7.69 -3.18 -11.01
CA ILE A 328 -8.68 -3.41 -9.95
C ILE A 328 -8.07 -3.21 -8.54
N GLN A 329 -6.75 -3.13 -8.42
CA GLN A 329 -6.10 -2.72 -7.18
C GLN A 329 -6.55 -1.33 -6.68
N MET A 330 -7.00 -0.44 -7.57
CA MET A 330 -7.61 0.83 -7.18
C MET A 330 -8.95 0.64 -6.49
N TYR A 331 -9.79 -0.29 -6.96
CA TYR A 331 -11.03 -0.64 -6.27
C TYR A 331 -10.74 -1.19 -4.89
N ALA A 332 -9.78 -2.10 -4.76
CA ALA A 332 -9.40 -2.70 -3.48
C ALA A 332 -8.80 -1.70 -2.46
N LYS A 333 -8.51 -0.45 -2.85
CA LYS A 333 -8.09 0.63 -1.94
C LYS A 333 -9.27 1.44 -1.39
N ILE A 334 -10.41 1.44 -2.10
CA ILE A 334 -11.65 2.10 -1.70
C ILE A 334 -12.29 1.25 -0.59
#